data_AF-A0A955N5J4-F1
#
_entry.id   AF-A0A955N5J4-F1
#
_cell.length_a   1.000
_cell.length_b   1.000
_cell.length_c   1.000
_cell.angle_alpha   90.00
_cell.angle_beta   90.00
_cell.angle_gamma   90.00
#
_symmetry.space_group_name_H-M   'P 1'
#
loop_
_entity.id
_entity.type
_entity.pdbx_description
1 polymer ?
#
loop_
_entity_poly.entity_id
_entity_poly.type
_entity_poly.pdbx_seq_one_letter_code
_entity_poly.pdbx_strand_id
1 'polypeptide(L)'
;MNPSDEDWLWPEVKTVAHWKTQAPRNISSQQKTQWAKEKRNGLIDKRWHTIQARLSQDANLVPDFSDGELFFSIDGVPIVDHVFVEENMGEQILVHWRHIARTTSITEKSTAKRLTDLLRAPRVTDNPALADQLCKLDGEVGQLDEEIAGCEQKNGQFIV
;
A
#
# COMPACT_ATOMS: atom_id res chain seq x y z
N MET A 1 -6.28 -0.17 -14.45
CA MET A 1 -6.78 0.67 -13.34
C MET A 1 -5.69 1.70 -13.02
N ASN A 2 -6.04 2.90 -12.58
CA ASN A 2 -5.04 3.91 -12.24
C ASN A 2 -4.60 3.70 -10.77
N PRO A 3 -3.29 3.62 -10.46
CA PRO A 3 -2.81 3.52 -9.09
C PRO A 3 -3.31 4.61 -8.14
N SER A 4 -3.69 5.76 -8.70
CA SER A 4 -4.26 6.88 -7.96
C SER A 4 -5.64 6.59 -7.37
N ASP A 5 -6.34 5.54 -7.79
CA ASP A 5 -7.70 5.23 -7.36
C ASP A 5 -7.73 4.35 -6.10
N GLU A 6 -8.72 4.57 -5.24
CA GLU A 6 -8.91 3.83 -3.97
C GLU A 6 -9.22 2.34 -4.21
N ASP A 7 -10.02 2.07 -5.26
CA ASP A 7 -10.41 0.73 -5.69
C ASP A 7 -9.30 0.02 -6.47
N TRP A 8 -8.20 0.70 -6.79
CA TRP A 8 -6.97 0.02 -7.22
C TRP A 8 -6.24 -0.60 -6.02
N LEU A 9 -6.12 0.15 -4.91
CA LEU A 9 -5.48 -0.36 -3.69
C LEU A 9 -6.33 -1.43 -2.99
N TRP A 10 -7.65 -1.34 -3.13
CA TRP A 10 -8.61 -2.30 -2.56
C TRP A 10 -9.64 -2.73 -3.61
N PRO A 11 -9.31 -3.72 -4.46
CA PRO A 11 -10.18 -4.20 -5.53
C PRO A 11 -11.56 -4.70 -5.06
N GLU A 12 -11.71 -5.06 -3.80
CA GLU A 12 -12.96 -5.47 -3.15
C GLU A 12 -13.88 -4.31 -2.76
N VAL A 13 -13.36 -3.08 -2.66
CA VAL A 13 -14.17 -1.87 -2.43
C VAL A 13 -15.09 -1.61 -3.62
N LYS A 14 -14.66 -1.97 -4.84
CA LYS A 14 -15.37 -1.77 -6.11
C LYS A 14 -15.72 -0.31 -6.41
N THR A 15 -16.17 -0.06 -7.65
CA THR A 15 -16.59 1.27 -8.10
C THR A 15 -18.01 1.63 -7.62
N VAL A 16 -18.34 2.92 -7.59
CA VAL A 16 -19.71 3.38 -7.38
C VAL A 16 -20.66 2.82 -8.45
N ALA A 17 -20.19 2.68 -9.70
CA ALA A 17 -20.97 2.10 -10.79
C ALA A 17 -21.36 0.64 -10.49
N HIS A 18 -20.43 -0.16 -9.96
CA HIS A 18 -20.71 -1.53 -9.51
C HIS A 18 -21.79 -1.55 -8.42
N TRP A 19 -21.66 -0.73 -7.37
CA TRP A 19 -22.66 -0.70 -6.31
C TRP A 19 -24.03 -0.20 -6.80
N LYS A 20 -24.08 0.72 -7.77
CA LYS A 20 -25.36 1.17 -8.34
C LYS A 20 -26.16 0.05 -8.98
N THR A 21 -25.52 -0.98 -9.55
CA THR A 21 -26.23 -2.14 -10.13
C THR A 21 -26.80 -3.06 -9.05
N GLN A 22 -26.22 -3.04 -7.86
CA GLN A 22 -26.64 -3.80 -6.67
C GLN A 22 -27.66 -3.05 -5.80
N ALA A 23 -27.92 -1.78 -6.09
CA ALA A 23 -28.81 -0.95 -5.30
C ALA A 23 -30.27 -1.47 -5.38
N PRO A 24 -31.07 -1.32 -4.31
CA PRO A 24 -32.47 -1.74 -4.31
C PRO A 24 -33.26 -1.22 -5.52
N ARG A 25 -34.14 -2.05 -6.08
CA ARG A 25 -34.88 -1.69 -7.31
C ARG A 25 -35.94 -0.60 -7.08
N ASN A 26 -36.40 -0.44 -5.84
CA ASN A 26 -37.49 0.45 -5.44
C ASN A 26 -37.07 1.89 -5.10
N ILE A 27 -35.80 2.25 -5.30
CA ILE A 27 -35.30 3.61 -5.04
C ILE A 27 -34.95 4.34 -6.33
N SER A 28 -35.02 5.67 -6.31
CA SER A 28 -34.74 6.52 -7.47
C SER A 28 -33.27 6.46 -7.90
N SER A 29 -32.95 6.87 -9.13
CA SER A 29 -31.57 6.90 -9.63
C SER A 29 -30.61 7.74 -8.76
N GLN A 30 -31.10 8.83 -8.18
CA GLN A 30 -30.34 9.65 -7.24
C GLN A 30 -30.08 8.90 -5.94
N GLN A 31 -31.12 8.27 -5.38
CA GLN A 31 -31.00 7.43 -4.17
C GLN A 31 -30.08 6.23 -4.40
N LYS A 32 -30.10 5.58 -5.57
CA LYS A 32 -29.15 4.50 -5.92
C LYS A 32 -27.71 4.98 -5.91
N THR A 33 -27.48 6.18 -6.41
CA THR A 33 -26.13 6.78 -6.43
C THR A 33 -25.66 7.09 -5.01
N GLN A 34 -26.53 7.63 -4.16
CA GLN A 34 -26.21 7.90 -2.76
C GLN A 34 -25.94 6.60 -1.98
N TRP A 35 -26.82 5.60 -2.10
CA TRP A 35 -26.64 4.28 -1.51
C TRP A 35 -25.32 3.63 -1.92
N ALA A 36 -24.96 3.72 -3.20
CA ALA A 36 -23.71 3.17 -3.72
C ALA A 36 -22.48 3.88 -3.13
N LYS A 37 -22.52 5.20 -2.95
CA LYS A 37 -21.45 5.96 -2.28
C LYS A 37 -21.34 5.55 -0.81
N GLU A 38 -22.46 5.43 -0.10
CA GLU A 38 -22.47 5.03 1.31
C GLU A 38 -21.90 3.61 1.51
N LYS A 39 -22.27 2.67 0.63
CA LYS A 39 -21.71 1.31 0.66
C LYS A 39 -20.21 1.30 0.41
N ARG A 40 -19.76 2.01 -0.63
CA ARG A 40 -18.32 2.12 -0.96
C ARG A 40 -17.54 2.75 0.19
N ASN A 41 -18.00 3.90 0.70
CA ASN A 41 -17.34 4.62 1.78
C ASN A 41 -17.29 3.79 3.06
N GLY A 42 -18.37 3.06 3.39
CA GLY A 42 -18.36 2.16 4.54
C GLY A 42 -17.36 1.00 4.44
N LEU A 43 -16.97 0.57 3.24
CA LEU A 43 -15.89 -0.41 3.05
C LEU A 43 -14.51 0.24 3.21
N ILE A 44 -14.32 1.44 2.66
CA ILE A 44 -13.09 2.22 2.82
C ILE A 44 -12.84 2.57 4.28
N ASP A 45 -13.86 3.04 4.99
CA ASP A 45 -13.76 3.39 6.41
C ASP A 45 -13.34 2.18 7.26
N LYS A 46 -13.84 0.98 6.93
CA LYS A 46 -13.41 -0.26 7.58
C LYS A 46 -11.94 -0.58 7.31
N ARG A 47 -11.47 -0.40 6.08
CA ARG A 47 -10.06 -0.57 5.73
C ARG A 47 -9.19 0.43 6.46
N TRP A 48 -9.55 1.72 6.46
CA TRP A 48 -8.85 2.74 7.23
C TRP A 48 -8.82 2.47 8.72
N HIS A 49 -9.93 2.02 9.31
CA HIS A 49 -9.96 1.65 10.73
C HIS A 49 -9.02 0.49 11.04
N THR A 50 -8.99 -0.53 10.18
CA THR A 50 -8.11 -1.70 10.30
C THR A 50 -6.64 -1.30 10.24
N ILE A 51 -6.27 -0.40 9.33
CA ILE A 51 -4.92 0.14 9.21
C ILE A 51 -4.58 1.00 10.42
N GLN A 52 -5.46 1.92 10.80
CA GLN A 52 -5.22 2.86 11.90
C GLN A 52 -4.93 2.15 13.21
N ALA A 53 -5.62 1.05 13.49
CA ALA A 53 -5.42 0.24 14.69
C ALA A 53 -4.03 -0.42 14.76
N ARG A 54 -3.30 -0.49 13.63
CA ARG A 54 -1.96 -1.09 13.53
C ARG A 54 -0.84 -0.05 13.41
N LEU A 55 -1.18 1.22 13.21
CA LEU A 55 -0.19 2.28 13.11
C LEU A 55 0.30 2.66 14.51
N SER A 56 1.27 1.89 15.01
CA SER A 56 2.09 2.23 16.18
C SER A 56 3.45 2.76 15.76
N GLN A 57 4.17 3.42 16.68
CA GLN A 57 5.52 3.94 16.41
C GLN A 57 6.50 2.82 16.00
N ASP A 58 6.31 1.62 16.53
CA ASP A 58 7.13 0.43 16.24
C ASP A 58 6.58 -0.43 15.09
N ALA A 59 5.56 0.06 14.38
CA ALA A 59 4.93 -0.70 13.30
C ALA A 59 5.92 -1.03 12.19
N ASN A 60 6.04 -2.32 11.86
CA ASN A 60 6.89 -2.77 10.77
C ASN A 60 6.12 -2.76 9.45
N LEU A 61 6.52 -1.89 8.52
CA LEU A 61 5.92 -1.74 7.21
C LEU A 61 6.65 -2.61 6.18
N VAL A 62 5.99 -3.62 5.63
CA VAL A 62 6.64 -4.58 4.72
C VAL A 62 5.87 -4.65 3.40
N PRO A 63 6.40 -4.01 2.34
CA PRO A 63 5.92 -4.20 0.99
C PRO A 63 6.56 -5.43 0.35
N ASP A 64 5.81 -6.11 -0.51
CA ASP A 64 6.28 -7.27 -1.27
C ASP A 64 5.67 -7.30 -2.67
N PHE A 65 6.34 -7.98 -3.59
CA PHE A 65 5.87 -8.21 -4.95
C PHE A 65 6.28 -9.61 -5.38
N SER A 66 5.29 -10.47 -5.64
CA SER A 66 5.53 -11.84 -6.06
C SER A 66 4.42 -12.30 -7.00
N ASP A 67 4.78 -13.07 -8.02
CA ASP A 67 3.85 -13.65 -9.01
C ASP A 67 2.87 -12.61 -9.62
N GLY A 68 3.35 -11.38 -9.85
CA GLY A 68 2.54 -10.29 -10.40
C GLY A 68 1.60 -9.61 -9.40
N GLU A 69 1.62 -10.00 -8.12
CA GLU A 69 0.81 -9.42 -7.05
C GLU A 69 1.63 -8.50 -6.14
N LEU A 70 1.16 -7.27 -5.98
CA LEU A 70 1.65 -6.31 -4.99
C LEU A 70 0.97 -6.50 -3.65
N PHE A 71 1.78 -6.54 -2.61
CA PHE A 71 1.36 -6.74 -1.24
C PHE A 71 1.95 -5.67 -0.32
N PHE A 72 1.20 -5.27 0.70
CA PHE A 72 1.70 -4.41 1.76
C PHE A 72 1.14 -4.85 3.11
N SER A 73 2.02 -5.08 4.08
CA SER A 73 1.63 -5.47 5.43
C SER A 73 2.15 -4.51 6.50
N ILE A 74 1.45 -4.53 7.63
CA ILE A 74 1.88 -3.92 8.88
C ILE A 74 1.96 -5.03 9.92
N ASP A 75 3.14 -5.26 10.48
CA ASP A 75 3.42 -6.34 11.43
C ASP A 75 2.97 -7.73 10.92
N GLY A 76 3.22 -7.98 9.63
CA GLY A 76 2.84 -9.23 8.96
C GLY A 76 1.35 -9.36 8.63
N VAL A 77 0.50 -8.37 8.97
CA VAL A 77 -0.91 -8.38 8.60
C VAL A 77 -1.11 -7.63 7.28
N PRO A 78 -1.70 -8.27 6.24
CA PRO A 78 -2.04 -7.60 4.99
C PRO A 78 -2.93 -6.38 5.20
N ILE A 79 -2.54 -5.25 4.62
CA ILE A 79 -3.40 -4.07 4.49
C ILE A 79 -3.70 -3.70 3.04
N VAL A 80 -2.87 -4.20 2.12
CA VAL A 80 -3.04 -4.15 0.67
C VAL A 80 -2.73 -5.55 0.15
N ASP A 81 -3.67 -6.12 -0.59
CA ASP A 81 -3.59 -7.44 -1.21
C ASP A 81 -4.44 -7.46 -2.50
N HIS A 82 -4.27 -8.51 -3.32
CA HIS A 82 -4.96 -8.72 -4.58
C HIS A 82 -4.75 -7.62 -5.63
N VAL A 83 -3.65 -6.88 -5.55
CA VAL A 83 -3.28 -5.83 -6.52
C VAL A 83 -2.36 -6.42 -7.59
N PHE A 84 -2.94 -6.85 -8.71
CA PHE A 84 -2.20 -7.47 -9.81
C PHE A 84 -1.75 -6.45 -10.86
N VAL A 85 -0.46 -6.47 -11.20
CA VAL A 85 0.17 -5.57 -12.18
C VAL A 85 1.19 -6.33 -13.05
N GLU A 86 1.58 -5.73 -14.17
CA GLU A 86 2.66 -6.29 -15.01
C GLU A 86 4.01 -6.22 -14.27
N GLU A 87 4.88 -7.21 -14.51
CA GLU A 87 6.14 -7.39 -13.78
C GLU A 87 6.97 -6.11 -13.63
N ASN A 88 7.29 -5.45 -14.75
CA ASN A 88 8.09 -4.22 -14.76
C ASN A 88 7.43 -3.09 -13.96
N MET A 89 6.12 -2.94 -14.10
CA MET A 89 5.37 -1.92 -13.34
C MET A 89 5.33 -2.27 -11.85
N GLY A 90 5.19 -3.56 -11.51
CA GLY A 90 5.20 -4.06 -10.13
C GLY A 90 6.54 -3.83 -9.44
N GLU A 91 7.66 -4.12 -10.09
CA GLU A 91 9.00 -3.83 -9.58
C GLU A 91 9.17 -2.33 -9.26
N GLN A 92 8.75 -1.44 -10.17
CA GLN A 92 8.82 0.01 -9.93
C GLN A 92 7.94 0.47 -8.76
N ILE A 93 6.72 -0.09 -8.64
CA ILE A 93 5.83 0.23 -7.51
C ILE A 93 6.40 -0.30 -6.20
N LEU A 94 7.01 -1.49 -6.20
CA LEU A 94 7.64 -2.09 -5.05
C LEU A 94 8.78 -1.21 -4.53
N VAL A 95 9.65 -0.71 -5.41
CA VAL A 95 10.72 0.24 -5.06
C VAL A 95 10.14 1.49 -4.37
N HIS A 96 9.06 2.05 -4.93
CA HIS A 96 8.38 3.20 -4.34
C HIS A 96 7.77 2.88 -2.97
N TRP A 97 7.14 1.72 -2.80
CA TRP A 97 6.58 1.29 -1.52
C TRP A 97 7.65 1.01 -0.47
N ARG A 98 8.79 0.41 -0.84
CA ARG A 98 9.96 0.25 0.05
C ARG A 98 10.50 1.58 0.50
N HIS A 99 10.61 2.54 -0.41
CA HIS A 99 10.98 3.90 -0.06
C HIS A 99 10.01 4.52 0.97
N ILE A 100 8.70 4.37 0.77
CA ILE A 100 7.69 4.81 1.74
C ILE A 100 7.89 4.11 3.08
N ALA A 101 8.05 2.79 3.11
CA ALA A 101 8.24 2.01 4.32
C ALA A 101 9.45 2.48 5.14
N ARG A 102 10.59 2.75 4.47
CA ARG A 102 11.82 3.24 5.11
C ARG A 102 11.73 4.69 5.61
N THR A 103 11.07 5.56 4.86
CA THR A 103 11.08 7.01 5.13
C THR A 103 9.90 7.51 5.95
N THR A 104 8.86 6.69 6.10
CA THR A 104 7.66 7.07 6.86
C THR A 104 7.86 6.77 8.34
N SER A 105 8.21 7.78 9.13
CA SER A 105 8.14 7.66 10.59
C SER A 105 6.67 7.63 11.03
N ILE A 106 6.22 6.51 11.60
CA ILE A 106 4.90 6.42 12.20
C ILE A 106 4.90 7.19 13.54
N THR A 107 4.05 8.20 13.63
CA THR A 107 3.88 9.03 14.82
C THR A 107 2.42 8.94 15.27
N GLU A 108 2.09 9.49 16.44
CA GLU A 108 0.69 9.61 16.89
C GLU A 108 -0.21 10.40 15.92
N LYS A 109 0.40 11.22 15.06
CA LYS A 109 -0.30 12.00 14.02
C LYS A 109 -0.43 11.24 12.69
N SER A 110 0.18 10.07 12.57
CA SER A 110 0.09 9.26 11.36
C SER A 110 -1.32 8.68 11.24
N THR A 111 -1.91 8.88 10.06
CA THR A 111 -3.27 8.39 9.77
C THR A 111 -3.23 7.31 8.71
N ALA A 112 -4.15 6.35 8.81
CA ALA A 112 -4.35 5.34 7.79
C ALA A 112 -4.51 5.96 6.39
N LYS A 113 -5.31 7.03 6.32
CA LYS A 113 -5.53 7.78 5.08
C LYS A 113 -4.22 8.30 4.49
N ARG A 114 -3.36 8.93 5.30
CA ARG A 114 -2.08 9.47 4.83
C ARG A 114 -1.17 8.38 4.27
N LEU A 115 -1.06 7.24 4.96
CA LEU A 115 -0.29 6.10 4.45
C LEU A 115 -0.87 5.60 3.11
N THR A 116 -2.18 5.43 3.03
CA THR A 116 -2.84 4.93 1.80
C THR A 116 -2.72 5.93 0.64
N ASP A 117 -2.74 7.23 0.91
CA ASP A 117 -2.52 8.27 -0.09
C ASP A 117 -1.08 8.23 -0.65
N LEU A 118 -0.08 7.89 0.18
CA LEU A 118 1.31 7.69 -0.27
C LEU A 118 1.45 6.46 -1.17
N LEU A 119 0.82 5.33 -0.79
CA LEU A 119 0.88 4.08 -1.55
C LEU A 119 0.19 4.17 -2.91
N ARG A 120 -0.86 5.00 -3.04
CA ARG A 120 -1.60 5.27 -4.28
C ARG A 120 -0.92 6.23 -5.25
N ALA A 121 0.22 6.81 -4.87
CA ALA A 121 0.94 7.75 -5.73
C ALA A 121 2.31 7.20 -6.16
N PRO A 122 2.39 5.98 -6.76
CA PRO A 122 3.67 5.45 -7.20
C PRO A 122 4.23 6.29 -8.34
N ARG A 123 5.55 6.52 -8.28
CA ARG A 123 6.30 7.18 -9.34
C ARG A 123 6.81 6.12 -10.31
N VAL A 124 6.04 5.88 -11.37
CA VAL A 124 6.41 4.98 -12.46
C VAL A 124 6.98 5.80 -13.62
N THR A 125 7.98 5.27 -14.31
CA THR A 125 8.58 5.88 -15.50
C THR A 125 8.57 4.90 -16.68
N ASP A 126 8.31 5.44 -17.87
CA ASP A 126 8.41 4.69 -19.12
C ASP A 126 9.85 4.65 -19.67
N ASN A 127 10.80 5.33 -18.99
CA ASN A 127 12.21 5.30 -19.37
C ASN A 127 12.90 4.09 -18.72
N PRO A 128 13.28 3.05 -19.49
CA PRO A 128 13.83 1.81 -18.94
C PRO A 128 15.14 2.05 -18.17
N ALA A 129 16.00 2.96 -18.64
CA ALA A 129 17.26 3.24 -17.96
C ALA A 129 17.06 3.88 -16.58
N LEU A 130 16.00 4.70 -16.42
CA LEU A 130 15.65 5.28 -15.12
C LEU A 130 15.02 4.23 -14.20
N ALA A 131 14.16 3.35 -14.74
CA ALA A 131 13.58 2.24 -13.98
C ALA A 131 14.69 1.31 -13.44
N ASP A 132 15.62 0.90 -14.30
CA ASP A 132 16.75 0.04 -13.94
C ASP A 132 17.63 0.68 -12.86
N GLN A 133 17.90 1.98 -12.97
CA GLN A 133 18.67 2.73 -11.96
C GLN A 133 17.97 2.76 -10.61
N LEU A 134 16.65 2.97 -10.59
CA LEU A 134 15.87 2.99 -9.35
C LEU A 134 15.85 1.60 -8.68
N CYS A 135 15.62 0.53 -9.45
CA CYS A 135 15.65 -0.84 -8.95
C CYS A 135 17.03 -1.20 -8.39
N LYS A 136 18.11 -0.80 -9.09
CA LYS A 136 19.48 -1.02 -8.63
C LYS A 136 19.74 -0.32 -7.30
N LEU A 137 19.39 0.97 -7.20
CA LEU A 137 19.59 1.75 -5.97
C LEU A 137 18.77 1.19 -4.81
N ASP A 138 17.54 0.74 -5.03
CA ASP A 138 16.73 0.09 -3.99
C ASP A 138 17.41 -1.19 -3.46
N GLY A 139 17.98 -2.00 -4.38
CA GLY A 139 18.76 -3.18 -4.03
C GLY A 139 20.02 -2.86 -3.22
N GLU A 140 20.77 -1.81 -3.62
CA GLU A 140 21.94 -1.33 -2.87
C GLU A 140 21.54 -0.86 -1.45
N VAL A 141 20.40 -0.16 -1.30
CA VAL A 141 19.89 0.22 0.03
C VAL A 141 19.48 -1.01 0.84
N GLY A 142 18.82 -2.00 0.23
CA GLY A 142 18.44 -3.23 0.92
C GLY A 142 19.64 -4.01 1.46
N GLN A 143 20.72 -4.10 0.68
CA GLN A 143 21.97 -4.72 1.14
C GLN A 143 22.57 -3.96 2.32
N LEU A 144 22.60 -2.63 2.27
CA LEU A 144 23.08 -1.81 3.38
C LEU A 144 22.23 -1.99 4.64
N ASP A 145 20.90 -2.07 4.51
CA ASP A 145 19.99 -2.32 5.64
C ASP A 145 20.30 -3.68 6.30
N GLU A 146 20.54 -4.73 5.51
CA GLU A 146 20.93 -6.07 6.00
C GLU A 146 22.31 -6.06 6.69
N GLU A 147 23.28 -5.36 6.12
CA GLU A 147 24.62 -5.20 6.72
C GLU A 147 24.57 -4.47 8.06
N ILE A 148 23.76 -3.40 8.16
CA ILE A 148 23.54 -2.64 9.40
C ILE A 148 22.91 -3.55 10.45
N ALA A 149 21.79 -4.21 10.12
CA ALA A 149 21.11 -5.12 11.05
C ALA A 149 22.05 -6.24 11.55
N GLY A 150 22.87 -6.81 10.66
CA GLY A 150 23.87 -7.81 11.02
C GLY A 150 24.98 -7.29 11.93
N CYS A 151 25.40 -6.04 11.78
CA CYS A 151 26.37 -5.41 12.68
C CYS A 151 25.77 -5.06 14.04
N GLU A 152 24.53 -4.57 14.08
CA GLU A 152 23.80 -4.25 15.31
C GLU A 152 23.57 -5.49 16.17
N GLN A 153 23.20 -6.62 15.54
CA GLN A 153 23.05 -7.90 16.25
C GLN A 153 24.37 -8.39 16.87
N LYS A 154 25.49 -8.23 16.16
CA LYS A 154 26.83 -8.57 16.68
C LYS A 154 27.21 -7.67 17.85
N ASN A 155 27.03 -6.35 17.74
CA ASN A 155 27.37 -5.42 18.82
C ASN A 155 26.49 -5.61 20.07
N GLY A 156 25.20 -5.94 19.89
CA GLY A 156 24.30 -6.27 21.00
C GLY A 156 24.71 -7.52 21.78
N GLN A 157 25.40 -8.49 21.15
CA GLN A 157 25.95 -9.67 21.83
C GLN A 157 27.22 -9.39 22.66
N PHE A 158 27.91 -8.27 22.43
CA PHE A 158 29.12 -7.90 23.20
C PHE A 158 28.82 -6.98 24.41
N ILE A 159 27.57 -6.53 24.57
CA ILE A 159 27.15 -5.60 25.65
C ILE A 159 26.39 -6.32 26.78
N VAL A 160 26.31 -7.66 26.76
CA VAL A 160 25.69 -8.48 27.84
C VAL A 160 26.75 -9.17 28.68
#